data_AF-A0A7V6CWS3-F1
#
_entry.id   AF-A0A7V6CWS3-F1
#
_cell.length_a   1.000
_cell.length_b   1.000
_cell.length_c   1.000
_cell.angle_alpha   90.00
_cell.angle_beta   90.00
_cell.angle_gamma   90.00
#
_symmetry.space_group_name_H-M   'P 1'
#
loop_
_entity.id
_entity.type
_entity.pdbx_description
1 polymer ?
#
loop_
_entity_poly.entity_id
_entity_poly.type
_entity_poly.pdbx_seq_one_letter_code
_entity_poly.pdbx_strand_id
1 'polypeptide(L)'
;MERSIPELARAAMKACEEIQGFSATQTINAGPIKAEARIRYRRPGKITVEYRTYEDPLAEFEEKLAGSEFIPSELLGMEIVHDGRGTWLHDTRRDVAIRKLGRRLYSPLRLPDGIAEIDMMCQLTHDFLLRDEGQEEINGKKARKVGLKPKTPERMSLFKDEIFPLKRAVLSIDPETLFPMRILFYPTQRSPLYYIVGPSTPITIEYKDVMLAVPDEDLFSFTPSEETRVFNEEEIVVKDLADKLPFELSLEQITQRGYVPRDDRVLITANEDGDRAYALFSLEKKDSDGKQTSGMSLRVGNYLSPDMNRRRALLADNGEETDLGEAKGRIIDRGSLLKDGIPESVRRSLLEIGWQ
;
A
#
# COMPACT_ATOMS: atom_id res chain seq x y z
N MET A 1 30.42 29.83 -6.80
CA MET A 1 30.07 30.06 -5.38
C MET A 1 29.12 28.97 -4.96
N GLU A 2 29.42 28.27 -3.88
CA GLU A 2 28.56 27.21 -3.37
C GLU A 2 27.37 27.84 -2.63
N ARG A 3 26.14 27.40 -2.92
CA ARG A 3 24.92 27.96 -2.28
C ARG A 3 24.92 27.64 -0.79
N SER A 4 24.45 28.58 0.02
CA SER A 4 24.08 28.29 1.42
C SER A 4 22.88 27.33 1.47
N ILE A 5 22.69 26.63 2.59
CA ILE A 5 21.57 25.68 2.74
C ILE A 5 20.19 26.33 2.55
N PRO A 6 19.90 27.52 3.11
CA PRO A 6 18.62 28.19 2.85
C PRO A 6 18.41 28.55 1.37
N GLU A 7 19.47 28.96 0.67
CA GLU A 7 19.40 29.25 -0.77
C GLU A 7 19.19 27.98 -1.60
N LEU A 8 19.90 26.89 -1.26
CA LEU A 8 19.71 25.59 -1.87
C LEU A 8 18.26 25.11 -1.69
N ALA A 9 17.72 25.18 -0.48
CA ALA A 9 16.37 24.73 -0.18
C ALA A 9 15.31 25.56 -0.91
N ARG A 10 15.45 26.89 -0.98
CA ARG A 10 14.52 27.73 -1.77
C ARG A 10 14.62 27.44 -3.26
N ALA A 11 15.82 27.22 -3.78
CA ALA A 11 16.01 26.84 -5.18
C ALA A 11 15.38 25.47 -5.48
N ALA A 12 15.56 24.50 -4.59
CA ALA A 12 14.98 23.16 -4.69
C ALA A 12 13.45 23.16 -4.56
N MET A 13 12.88 23.99 -3.67
CA MET A 13 11.43 24.22 -3.57
C MET A 13 10.88 24.76 -4.91
N LYS A 14 11.52 25.79 -5.46
CA LYS A 14 11.11 26.37 -6.74
C LYS A 14 11.22 25.35 -7.89
N ALA A 15 12.31 24.58 -7.94
CA ALA A 15 12.47 23.52 -8.92
C ALA A 15 11.39 22.44 -8.78
N CYS A 16 11.07 22.02 -7.54
CA CYS A 16 9.97 21.09 -7.23
C CYS A 16 8.62 21.56 -7.79
N GLU A 17 8.30 22.84 -7.60
CA GLU A 17 7.06 23.45 -8.07
C GLU A 17 6.98 23.50 -9.61
N GLU A 18 8.12 23.68 -10.28
CA GLU A 18 8.22 23.74 -11.75
C GLU A 18 8.21 22.36 -12.42
N ILE A 19 8.61 21.28 -11.71
CA ILE A 19 8.60 19.91 -12.24
C ILE A 19 7.18 19.49 -12.62
N GLN A 20 6.96 19.31 -13.93
CA GLN A 20 5.72 18.78 -14.49
C GLN A 20 5.67 17.27 -14.52
N GLY A 21 6.82 16.60 -14.54
CA GLY A 21 6.93 15.15 -14.53
C GLY A 21 8.38 14.69 -14.51
N PHE A 22 8.58 13.41 -14.18
CA PHE A 22 9.89 12.77 -14.25
C PHE A 22 9.74 11.26 -14.40
N SER A 23 10.82 10.60 -14.76
CA SER A 23 10.94 9.15 -14.62
C SER A 23 12.24 8.80 -13.89
N ALA A 24 12.20 7.77 -13.07
CA ALA A 24 13.35 7.34 -12.29
C ALA A 24 13.25 5.85 -11.98
N THR A 25 14.38 5.21 -11.69
CA THR A 25 14.34 3.97 -10.91
C THR A 25 14.37 4.37 -9.44
N GLN A 26 13.37 3.94 -8.69
CA GLN A 26 13.24 4.21 -7.26
C GLN A 26 13.58 2.94 -6.48
N THR A 27 14.40 3.07 -5.44
CA THR A 27 14.67 1.99 -4.49
C THR A 27 14.22 2.43 -3.10
N ILE A 28 13.40 1.62 -2.45
CA ILE A 28 12.97 1.80 -1.06
C ILE A 28 13.63 0.71 -0.21
N ASN A 29 14.33 1.09 0.85
CA ASN A 29 14.88 0.16 1.84
C ASN A 29 14.41 0.54 3.25
N ALA A 30 13.97 -0.44 4.02
CA ALA A 30 13.41 -0.26 5.35
C ALA A 30 13.66 -1.52 6.20
N GLY A 31 14.89 -1.67 6.70
CA GLY A 31 15.32 -2.88 7.40
C GLY A 31 15.27 -4.09 6.46
N PRO A 32 14.45 -5.12 6.75
CA PRO A 32 14.33 -6.29 5.88
C PRO A 32 13.39 -6.07 4.69
N ILE A 33 12.74 -4.92 4.59
CA ILE A 33 11.87 -4.54 3.47
C ILE A 33 12.71 -3.87 2.39
N LYS A 34 12.55 -4.32 1.14
CA LYS A 34 13.24 -3.76 -0.02
C LYS A 34 12.37 -3.80 -1.26
N ALA A 35 12.24 -2.67 -1.95
CA ALA A 35 11.61 -2.63 -3.27
C ALA A 35 12.44 -1.82 -4.25
N GLU A 36 12.48 -2.25 -5.50
CA GLU A 36 12.99 -1.46 -6.63
C GLU A 36 11.92 -1.42 -7.71
N ALA A 37 11.59 -0.22 -8.18
CA ALA A 37 10.60 -0.02 -9.22
C ALA A 37 11.06 1.00 -10.26
N ARG A 38 10.62 0.82 -11.51
CA ARG A 38 10.61 1.92 -12.47
C ARG A 38 9.36 2.74 -12.19
N ILE A 39 9.56 4.03 -11.90
CA ILE A 39 8.47 4.97 -11.64
C ILE A 39 8.44 6.05 -12.72
N ARG A 40 7.22 6.48 -13.06
CA ARG A 40 6.99 7.67 -13.86
C ARG A 40 5.95 8.51 -13.13
N TYR A 41 6.18 9.80 -13.08
CA TYR A 41 5.33 10.76 -12.39
C TYR A 41 4.99 11.89 -13.35
N ARG A 42 3.75 12.36 -13.30
CA ARG A 42 3.28 13.54 -14.02
C ARG A 42 2.24 14.28 -13.19
N ARG A 43 2.37 15.60 -13.10
CA ARG A 43 1.38 16.43 -12.39
C ARG A 43 0.05 16.48 -13.16
N PRO A 44 -1.10 16.54 -12.45
CA PRO A 44 -1.25 16.36 -11.01
C PRO A 44 -1.38 14.87 -10.64
N GLY A 45 -0.46 14.36 -9.82
CA GLY A 45 -0.62 13.07 -9.12
C GLY A 45 -0.68 11.81 -9.98
N LYS A 46 -0.38 11.86 -11.28
CA LYS A 46 -0.38 10.67 -12.15
C LYS A 46 0.91 9.89 -11.97
N ILE A 47 0.80 8.58 -11.73
CA ILE A 47 1.95 7.74 -11.38
C ILE A 47 1.83 6.38 -12.07
N THR A 48 2.91 5.90 -12.69
CA THR A 48 3.04 4.49 -13.09
C THR A 48 4.12 3.82 -12.27
N VAL A 49 3.90 2.56 -11.88
CA VAL A 49 4.87 1.77 -11.11
C VAL A 49 5.01 0.40 -11.75
N GLU A 50 6.25 0.01 -12.02
CA GLU A 50 6.63 -1.33 -12.45
C GLU A 50 7.68 -1.87 -11.48
N TYR A 51 7.30 -2.81 -10.61
CA TYR A 51 8.21 -3.41 -9.65
C TYR A 51 9.18 -4.40 -10.34
N ARG A 52 10.48 -4.23 -10.08
CA ARG A 52 11.56 -5.13 -10.51
C ARG A 52 11.94 -6.13 -9.43
N THR A 53 11.97 -5.66 -8.18
CA THR A 53 12.17 -6.48 -6.99
C THR A 53 11.23 -5.99 -5.91
N TYR A 54 10.65 -6.92 -5.15
CA TYR A 54 9.78 -6.62 -4.02
C TYR A 54 10.00 -7.68 -2.96
N GLU A 55 10.56 -7.26 -1.82
CA GLU A 55 10.85 -8.09 -0.66
C GLU A 55 10.15 -7.44 0.53
N ASP A 56 9.20 -8.18 1.11
CA ASP A 56 8.43 -7.72 2.26
C ASP A 56 8.10 -8.92 3.17
N PRO A 57 8.98 -9.23 4.14
CA PRO A 57 8.75 -10.34 5.06
C PRO A 57 7.48 -10.19 5.90
N LEU A 58 6.99 -8.96 6.08
CA LEU A 58 5.72 -8.74 6.73
C LEU A 58 4.54 -9.12 5.85
N ALA A 59 4.63 -8.98 4.52
CA ALA A 59 3.57 -9.44 3.63
C ALA A 59 3.45 -10.97 3.70
N GLU A 60 4.56 -11.69 3.82
CA GLU A 60 4.53 -13.15 4.04
C GLU A 60 3.91 -13.54 5.39
N PHE A 61 4.22 -12.78 6.44
CA PHE A 61 3.62 -12.97 7.76
C PHE A 61 2.11 -12.64 7.75
N GLU A 62 1.72 -11.51 7.17
CA GLU A 62 0.32 -11.08 7.00
C GLU A 62 -0.45 -12.09 6.16
N GLU A 63 0.15 -12.58 5.08
CA GLU A 63 -0.42 -13.64 4.25
C GLU A 63 -0.72 -14.88 5.08
N LYS A 64 0.20 -15.32 5.96
CA LYS A 64 -0.03 -16.47 6.85
C LYS A 64 -1.04 -16.18 7.94
N LEU A 65 -1.03 -14.98 8.52
CA LEU A 65 -1.87 -14.60 9.66
C LEU A 65 -3.32 -14.37 9.25
N ALA A 66 -3.55 -13.49 8.28
CA ALA A 66 -4.87 -12.96 7.97
C ALA A 66 -5.15 -12.92 6.46
N GLY A 67 -4.18 -13.31 5.62
CA GLY A 67 -4.18 -13.15 4.16
C GLY A 67 -3.92 -11.70 3.74
N SER A 68 -3.17 -11.53 2.65
CA SER A 68 -2.84 -10.26 2.02
C SER A 68 -3.62 -10.12 0.73
N GLU A 69 -3.87 -8.90 0.25
CA GLU A 69 -4.52 -8.73 -1.05
C GLU A 69 -3.61 -9.26 -2.18
N PHE A 70 -2.37 -8.78 -2.19
CA PHE A 70 -1.32 -9.21 -3.09
C PHE A 70 -0.07 -9.60 -2.30
N ILE A 71 0.58 -10.67 -2.74
CA ILE A 71 1.91 -11.05 -2.25
C ILE A 71 2.99 -10.50 -3.19
N PRO A 72 4.26 -10.39 -2.72
CA PRO A 72 5.35 -9.83 -3.53
C PRO A 72 5.47 -10.44 -4.94
N SER A 73 5.30 -11.75 -5.07
CA SER A 73 5.40 -12.45 -6.37
C SER A 73 4.31 -12.09 -7.38
N GLU A 74 3.17 -11.56 -6.92
CA GLU A 74 2.06 -11.09 -7.75
C GLU A 74 2.24 -9.64 -8.16
N LEU A 75 2.81 -8.81 -7.29
CA LEU A 75 3.18 -7.43 -7.63
C LEU A 75 4.28 -7.40 -8.71
N LEU A 76 5.17 -8.38 -8.71
CA LEU A 76 6.18 -8.55 -9.76
C LEU A 76 5.51 -8.98 -11.07
N GLY A 77 5.51 -8.09 -12.06
CA GLY A 77 4.85 -8.30 -13.37
C GLY A 77 3.45 -7.69 -13.48
N MET A 78 3.01 -6.99 -12.44
CA MET A 78 1.80 -6.17 -12.49
C MET A 78 2.14 -4.77 -13.02
N GLU A 79 1.32 -4.26 -13.91
CA GLU A 79 1.35 -2.85 -14.31
C GLU A 79 0.41 -2.06 -13.42
N ILE A 80 0.95 -1.06 -12.71
CA ILE A 80 0.19 -0.21 -11.79
C ILE A 80 0.14 1.19 -12.36
N VAL A 81 -1.07 1.67 -12.67
CA VAL A 81 -1.29 2.98 -13.31
C VAL A 81 -2.29 3.79 -12.49
N HIS A 82 -1.83 4.88 -11.87
CA HIS A 82 -2.68 5.87 -11.23
C HIS A 82 -2.91 7.07 -12.17
N ASP A 83 -4.16 7.28 -12.56
CA ASP A 83 -4.57 8.32 -13.52
C ASP A 83 -4.84 9.70 -12.87
N GLY A 84 -4.55 9.83 -11.56
CA GLY A 84 -4.84 11.01 -10.75
C GLY A 84 -6.23 10.97 -10.06
N ARG A 85 -7.05 9.94 -10.31
CA ARG A 85 -8.34 9.71 -9.63
C ARG A 85 -8.43 8.30 -9.05
N GLY A 86 -8.08 7.30 -9.83
CA GLY A 86 -8.09 5.89 -9.46
C GLY A 86 -6.82 5.18 -9.89
N THR A 87 -6.66 3.94 -9.45
CA THR A 87 -5.52 3.11 -9.80
C THR A 87 -6.01 1.87 -10.52
N TRP A 88 -5.38 1.59 -11.67
CA TRP A 88 -5.49 0.34 -12.39
C TRP A 88 -4.36 -0.60 -11.97
N LEU A 89 -4.71 -1.86 -11.75
CA LEU A 89 -3.82 -2.97 -11.43
C LEU A 89 -4.01 -4.04 -12.49
N HIS A 90 -3.07 -4.18 -13.42
CA HIS A 90 -3.15 -5.16 -14.50
C HIS A 90 -2.16 -6.29 -14.25
N ASP A 91 -2.68 -7.48 -13.94
CA ASP A 91 -1.90 -8.72 -13.92
C ASP A 91 -1.75 -9.23 -15.36
N THR A 92 -0.63 -8.89 -15.99
CA THR A 92 -0.30 -9.24 -17.37
C THR A 92 -0.25 -10.76 -17.62
N ARG A 93 -0.05 -11.59 -16.59
CA ARG A 93 0.06 -13.05 -16.72
C ARG A 93 -1.30 -13.72 -16.83
N ARG A 94 -2.30 -13.15 -16.16
CA ARG A 94 -3.69 -13.66 -16.13
C ARG A 94 -4.62 -12.87 -17.04
N ASP A 95 -4.13 -11.75 -17.57
CA ASP A 95 -4.88 -10.72 -18.29
C ASP A 95 -6.15 -10.28 -17.55
N VAL A 96 -5.95 -9.93 -16.27
CA VAL A 96 -7.01 -9.42 -15.38
C VAL A 96 -6.61 -8.03 -14.93
N ALA A 97 -7.53 -7.08 -15.06
CA ALA A 97 -7.35 -5.70 -14.60
C ALA A 97 -8.35 -5.38 -13.48
N ILE A 98 -7.88 -4.72 -12.42
CA ILE A 98 -8.73 -4.22 -11.33
C ILE A 98 -8.58 -2.71 -11.26
N ARG A 99 -9.70 -2.00 -11.33
CA ARG A 99 -9.78 -0.56 -11.09
C ARG A 99 -10.17 -0.30 -9.65
N LYS A 100 -9.39 0.52 -8.95
CA LYS A 100 -9.63 0.97 -7.58
C LYS A 100 -9.75 2.48 -7.52
N LEU A 101 -10.54 2.99 -6.58
CA LEU A 101 -10.58 4.42 -6.28
C LEU A 101 -9.36 4.88 -5.47
N GLY A 102 -8.91 6.10 -5.73
CA GLY A 102 -7.77 6.70 -5.05
C GLY A 102 -6.43 6.13 -5.49
N ARG A 103 -5.39 6.51 -4.75
CA ARG A 103 -4.01 6.10 -4.98
C ARG A 103 -3.73 4.76 -4.27
N ARG A 104 -3.49 3.70 -5.05
CA ARG A 104 -3.21 2.33 -4.57
C ARG A 104 -1.95 1.77 -5.23
N LEU A 105 -0.80 2.33 -4.89
CA LEU A 105 0.47 1.99 -5.53
C LEU A 105 1.20 0.80 -4.90
N TYR A 106 0.66 0.23 -3.81
CA TYR A 106 1.26 -0.88 -3.07
C TYR A 106 2.69 -0.57 -2.58
N SER A 107 2.85 0.60 -1.96
CA SER A 107 4.08 0.95 -1.25
C SER A 107 4.44 -0.15 -0.23
N PRO A 108 5.71 -0.59 -0.17
CA PRO A 108 6.17 -1.55 0.83
C PRO A 108 6.23 -0.94 2.24
N LEU A 109 6.15 0.40 2.33
CA LEU A 109 6.03 1.12 3.58
C LEU A 109 4.53 1.19 3.93
N ARG A 110 4.11 0.44 4.96
CA ARG A 110 2.74 0.41 5.52
C ARG A 110 2.38 1.75 6.17
N LEU A 111 2.18 2.75 5.32
CA LEU A 111 2.16 4.19 5.62
C LEU A 111 3.53 4.69 6.13
N PRO A 112 4.19 5.61 5.41
CA PRO A 112 3.62 6.42 4.34
C PRO A 112 3.82 5.85 2.93
N ASP A 113 3.08 6.33 1.93
CA ASP A 113 3.31 5.94 0.53
C ASP A 113 4.61 6.55 -0.04
N GLY A 114 5.70 5.79 0.05
CA GLY A 114 7.04 6.17 -0.42
C GLY A 114 7.19 6.37 -1.93
N ILE A 115 6.18 6.01 -2.74
CA ILE A 115 6.34 5.91 -4.19
C ILE A 115 6.28 7.29 -4.85
N ALA A 116 7.26 7.59 -5.70
CA ALA A 116 7.37 8.87 -6.41
C ALA A 116 7.26 10.13 -5.51
N GLU A 117 7.63 10.02 -4.24
CA GLU A 117 7.53 11.14 -3.29
C GLU A 117 8.59 12.20 -3.55
N ILE A 118 8.13 13.38 -3.93
CA ILE A 118 8.94 14.60 -4.06
C ILE A 118 8.24 15.84 -3.48
N ASP A 119 6.98 15.74 -3.07
CA ASP A 119 6.15 16.88 -2.68
C ASP A 119 6.62 17.51 -1.37
N MET A 120 7.26 16.75 -0.47
CA MET A 120 7.93 17.33 0.71
C MET A 120 8.94 18.43 0.35
N MET A 121 9.53 18.37 -0.85
CA MET A 121 10.50 19.37 -1.27
C MET A 121 9.86 20.73 -1.51
N CYS A 122 8.60 20.76 -1.89
CA CYS A 122 7.89 22.00 -2.17
C CYS A 122 7.59 22.80 -0.89
N GLN A 123 7.82 22.24 0.32
CA GLN A 123 7.57 22.90 1.61
C GLN A 123 8.79 22.90 2.56
N LEU A 124 10.02 22.66 2.08
CA LEU A 124 11.21 22.48 2.93
C LEU A 124 11.42 23.57 3.99
N THR A 125 11.38 24.84 3.58
CA THR A 125 11.62 25.96 4.50
C THR A 125 10.40 26.29 5.38
N HIS A 126 9.21 25.85 4.98
CA HIS A 126 7.98 26.01 5.75
C HIS A 126 7.92 24.96 6.87
N ASP A 127 8.13 23.68 6.55
CA ASP A 127 7.90 22.55 7.47
C ASP A 127 9.12 22.21 8.34
N PHE A 128 10.34 22.52 7.88
CA PHE A 128 11.57 22.08 8.52
C PHE A 128 12.51 23.21 8.92
N LEU A 129 13.22 22.98 10.03
CA LEU A 129 14.49 23.63 10.33
C LEU A 129 15.58 22.87 9.58
N LEU A 130 16.39 23.62 8.83
CA LEU A 130 17.40 23.07 7.93
C LEU A 130 18.79 23.13 8.56
N ARG A 131 19.57 22.07 8.41
CA ARG A 131 20.97 21.99 8.86
C ARG A 131 21.85 21.53 7.69
N ASP A 132 23.03 22.13 7.56
CA ASP A 132 24.06 21.60 6.64
C ASP A 132 24.64 20.32 7.25
N GLU A 133 24.49 19.20 6.53
CA GLU A 133 25.05 17.90 6.90
C GLU A 133 26.21 17.52 5.95
N GLY A 134 26.70 18.49 5.16
CA GLY A 134 27.85 18.35 4.28
C GLY A 134 27.49 17.86 2.88
N GLN A 135 28.37 17.02 2.33
CA GLN A 135 28.24 16.45 0.99
C GLN A 135 28.38 14.93 1.06
N GLU A 136 27.79 14.23 0.10
CA GLU A 136 28.06 12.82 -0.14
C GLU A 136 28.06 12.51 -1.63
N GLU A 137 28.45 11.29 -1.98
CA GLU A 137 28.36 10.77 -3.34
C GLU A 137 27.26 9.71 -3.40
N ILE A 138 26.34 9.85 -4.35
CA ILE A 138 25.24 8.91 -4.59
C ILE A 138 25.27 8.58 -6.08
N ASN A 139 25.35 7.29 -6.42
CA ASN A 139 25.34 6.83 -7.82
C ASN A 139 26.38 7.57 -8.72
N GLY A 140 27.58 7.84 -8.18
CA GLY A 140 28.66 8.53 -8.88
C GLY A 140 28.49 10.06 -9.02
N LYS A 141 27.46 10.66 -8.41
CA LYS A 141 27.21 12.11 -8.42
C LYS A 141 27.31 12.71 -7.03
N LYS A 142 27.84 13.93 -6.94
CA LYS A 142 27.90 14.69 -5.70
C LYS A 142 26.50 15.18 -5.32
N ALA A 143 26.13 15.02 -4.05
CA ALA A 143 24.89 15.50 -3.48
C ALA A 143 25.16 16.39 -2.26
N ARG A 144 24.35 17.44 -2.08
CA ARG A 144 24.33 18.27 -0.87
C ARG A 144 23.37 17.67 0.13
N LYS A 145 23.85 17.42 1.36
CA LYS A 145 23.05 16.84 2.44
C LYS A 145 22.41 17.94 3.27
N VAL A 146 21.10 17.90 3.36
CA VAL A 146 20.28 18.80 4.16
C VAL A 146 19.63 18.01 5.28
N GLY A 147 20.04 18.26 6.51
CA GLY A 147 19.37 17.75 7.70
C GLY A 147 18.04 18.45 7.89
N LEU A 148 16.97 17.68 8.05
CA LEU A 148 15.61 18.15 8.23
C LEU A 148 15.14 17.84 9.65
N LYS A 149 14.93 18.90 10.45
CA LYS A 149 14.29 18.80 11.75
C LYS A 149 12.90 19.42 11.66
N PRO A 150 11.83 18.67 11.90
CA PRO A 150 10.49 19.21 11.73
C PRO A 150 10.14 20.26 12.78
N LYS A 151 9.39 21.29 12.35
CA LYS A 151 8.91 22.36 13.24
C LYS A 151 7.71 21.91 14.08
N THR A 152 6.91 20.99 13.56
CA THR A 152 5.76 20.40 14.27
C THR A 152 5.90 18.87 14.32
N PRO A 153 5.77 18.23 15.50
CA PRO A 153 5.99 16.78 15.64
C PRO A 153 4.96 15.90 14.90
N GLU A 154 3.76 16.43 14.67
CA GLU A 154 2.59 15.70 14.15
C GLU A 154 2.04 16.29 12.85
N ARG A 155 2.71 17.27 12.22
CA ARG A 155 2.26 17.83 10.95
C ARG A 155 3.43 17.87 10.02
N MET A 156 3.70 16.73 9.41
CA MET A 156 4.72 16.63 8.38
C MET A 156 4.07 16.07 7.15
N SER A 157 3.90 16.96 6.19
CA SER A 157 3.71 16.62 4.79
C SER A 157 5.04 16.08 4.24
N LEU A 158 5.59 15.02 4.84
CA LEU A 158 6.61 14.21 4.15
C LEU A 158 6.03 13.65 2.85
N PHE A 159 4.70 13.51 2.83
CA PHE A 159 3.84 13.11 1.74
C PHE A 159 2.67 14.08 1.83
N LYS A 160 2.33 14.77 0.75
CA LYS A 160 1.36 15.88 0.76
C LYS A 160 -0.01 15.51 1.34
N ASP A 161 -0.32 14.21 1.32
CA ASP A 161 -1.63 13.66 1.71
C ASP A 161 -1.59 12.87 3.02
N GLU A 162 -0.44 12.78 3.72
CA GLU A 162 -0.30 11.94 4.92
C GLU A 162 0.50 12.62 6.04
N ILE A 163 -0.06 12.61 7.25
CA ILE A 163 0.64 13.02 8.47
C ILE A 163 1.51 11.86 8.94
N PHE A 164 2.83 12.00 8.86
CA PHE A 164 3.76 10.96 9.31
C PHE A 164 4.73 11.45 10.39
N PRO A 165 4.81 10.83 11.60
CA PRO A 165 5.67 11.32 12.68
C PRO A 165 7.11 10.76 12.58
N LEU A 166 8.09 11.63 12.31
CA LEU A 166 9.51 11.34 12.13
C LEU A 166 10.39 12.01 13.22
N LYS A 167 11.47 11.32 13.58
CA LYS A 167 12.45 11.78 14.57
C LYS A 167 13.50 12.69 13.93
N ARG A 168 13.98 12.30 12.76
CA ARG A 168 15.00 12.98 11.96
C ARG A 168 14.81 12.57 10.50
N ALA A 169 15.03 13.50 9.58
CA ALA A 169 15.20 13.20 8.17
C ALA A 169 16.46 13.89 7.61
N VAL A 170 16.99 13.33 6.52
CA VAL A 170 18.09 13.89 5.73
C VAL A 170 17.67 13.79 4.27
N LEU A 171 17.80 14.90 3.56
CA LEU A 171 17.54 14.99 2.13
C LEU A 171 18.87 15.23 1.41
N SER A 172 19.16 14.42 0.41
CA SER A 172 20.35 14.57 -0.42
C SER A 172 19.93 15.07 -1.79
N ILE A 173 20.34 16.30 -2.11
CA ILE A 173 19.90 17.03 -3.30
C ILE A 173 21.04 17.08 -4.31
N ASP A 174 20.76 16.75 -5.56
CA ASP A 174 21.67 17.00 -6.67
C ASP A 174 21.82 18.52 -6.86
N PRO A 175 23.01 19.12 -6.67
CA PRO A 175 23.18 20.56 -6.78
C PRO A 175 22.98 21.11 -8.20
N GLU A 176 23.07 20.26 -9.23
CA GLU A 176 22.89 20.65 -10.63
C GLU A 176 21.42 20.69 -11.01
N THR A 177 20.68 19.61 -10.73
CA THR A 177 19.27 19.47 -11.12
C THR A 177 18.28 19.92 -10.05
N LEU A 178 18.75 20.06 -8.80
CA LEU A 178 17.94 20.34 -7.60
C LEU A 178 16.91 19.26 -7.27
N PHE A 179 17.02 18.09 -7.89
CA PHE A 179 16.16 16.92 -7.65
C PHE A 179 16.63 16.13 -6.41
N PRO A 180 15.73 15.45 -5.67
CA PRO A 180 16.13 14.63 -4.53
C PRO A 180 16.75 13.33 -5.04
N MET A 181 17.98 13.05 -4.63
CA MET A 181 18.65 11.79 -4.92
C MET A 181 18.37 10.72 -3.87
N ARG A 182 18.24 11.13 -2.60
CA ARG A 182 17.91 10.26 -1.48
C ARG A 182 17.11 11.01 -0.42
N ILE A 183 16.05 10.39 0.06
CA ILE A 183 15.32 10.76 1.27
C ILE A 183 15.63 9.69 2.31
N LEU A 184 16.16 10.09 3.46
CA LEU A 184 16.44 9.20 4.58
C LEU A 184 15.67 9.70 5.79
N PHE A 185 14.91 8.84 6.45
CA PHE A 185 14.18 9.23 7.66
C PHE A 185 14.10 8.12 8.70
N TYR A 186 13.87 8.54 9.95
CA TYR A 186 13.66 7.64 11.08
C TYR A 186 12.25 7.82 11.63
N PRO A 187 11.43 6.76 11.67
CA PRO A 187 10.11 6.83 12.26
C PRO A 187 10.19 7.08 13.77
N THR A 188 9.19 7.76 14.34
CA THR A 188 9.01 7.84 15.80
C THR A 188 8.19 6.65 16.31
N GLN A 189 8.18 6.43 17.63
CA GLN A 189 7.32 5.42 18.30
C GLN A 189 5.83 5.52 17.96
N ARG A 190 5.36 6.68 17.49
CA ARG A 190 3.96 6.86 17.09
C ARG A 190 3.65 6.30 15.69
N SER A 191 4.67 5.99 14.90
CA SER A 191 4.53 5.41 13.58
C SER A 191 4.51 3.87 13.67
N PRO A 192 3.60 3.16 12.98
CA PRO A 192 3.66 1.71 12.85
C PRO A 192 5.01 1.21 12.32
N LEU A 193 5.62 1.96 11.39
CA LEU A 193 6.91 1.60 10.83
C LEU A 193 8.02 1.50 11.88
N TYR A 194 7.95 2.24 12.99
CA TYR A 194 8.93 2.13 14.07
C TYR A 194 9.01 0.71 14.64
N TYR A 195 7.87 0.03 14.76
CA TYR A 195 7.81 -1.34 15.29
C TYR A 195 8.14 -2.39 14.22
N ILE A 196 7.98 -2.03 12.94
CA ILE A 196 8.28 -2.89 11.80
C ILE A 196 9.76 -2.91 11.50
N VAL A 197 10.39 -1.74 11.36
CA VAL A 197 11.79 -1.62 10.93
C VAL A 197 12.75 -1.54 12.12
N GLY A 198 12.26 -1.11 13.29
CA GLY A 198 13.03 -0.89 14.50
C GLY A 198 13.45 0.58 14.72
N PRO A 199 13.78 0.95 15.98
CA PRO A 199 14.02 2.34 16.41
C PRO A 199 15.22 3.06 15.77
N SER A 200 16.20 2.28 15.30
CA SER A 200 17.48 2.78 14.82
C SER A 200 17.70 2.50 13.34
N THR A 201 16.72 1.89 12.67
CA THR A 201 16.81 1.53 11.27
C THR A 201 16.33 2.71 10.42
N PRO A 202 17.20 3.30 9.58
CA PRO A 202 16.76 4.31 8.64
C PRO A 202 15.87 3.69 7.56
N ILE A 203 14.86 4.44 7.15
CA ILE A 203 14.14 4.19 5.90
C ILE A 203 14.79 5.07 4.84
N THR A 204 15.18 4.48 3.71
CA THR A 204 15.73 5.20 2.57
C THR A 204 14.85 5.06 1.33
N ILE A 205 14.63 6.18 0.65
CA ILE A 205 14.02 6.26 -0.68
C ILE A 205 15.09 6.88 -1.58
N GLU A 206 15.55 6.16 -2.58
CA GLU A 206 16.65 6.55 -3.45
C GLU A 206 16.18 6.60 -4.90
N TYR A 207 16.65 7.62 -5.63
CA TYR A 207 16.35 7.83 -7.03
C TYR A 207 17.63 7.69 -7.86
N LYS A 208 17.60 6.81 -8.86
CA LYS A 208 18.64 6.65 -9.89
C LYS A 208 18.04 6.75 -11.28
N ASP A 209 18.88 6.94 -12.29
CA ASP A 209 18.47 7.07 -13.70
C ASP A 209 17.35 8.11 -13.90
N VAL A 210 17.47 9.24 -13.21
CA VAL A 210 16.45 10.30 -13.20
C VAL A 210 16.47 11.04 -14.53
N MET A 211 15.29 11.12 -15.16
CA MET A 211 15.02 11.96 -16.32
C MET A 211 13.91 12.95 -15.97
N LEU A 212 14.22 14.25 -15.99
CA LEU A 212 13.28 15.34 -15.67
C LEU A 212 12.45 15.80 -16.88
N ALA A 213 12.41 14.99 -17.94
CA ALA A 213 11.48 15.19 -19.03
C ALA A 213 10.09 14.71 -18.60
N VAL A 214 9.05 15.44 -19.03
CA VAL A 214 7.66 15.05 -18.77
C VAL A 214 7.36 13.75 -19.52
N PRO A 215 7.00 12.66 -18.84
CA PRO A 215 6.67 11.41 -19.52
C PRO A 215 5.40 11.57 -20.36
N ASP A 216 5.28 10.77 -21.43
CA ASP A 216 4.12 10.78 -22.33
C ASP A 216 2.82 10.53 -21.56
N GLU A 217 1.74 11.23 -21.96
CA GLU A 217 0.45 11.19 -21.28
C GLU A 217 -0.18 9.78 -21.33
N ASP A 218 -0.02 9.09 -22.46
CA ASP A 218 -0.63 7.78 -22.71
C ASP A 218 -0.16 6.72 -21.71
N LEU A 219 1.05 6.87 -21.13
CA LEU A 219 1.58 5.97 -20.10
C LEU A 219 0.75 6.00 -18.81
N PHE A 220 -0.02 7.07 -18.56
CA PHE A 220 -0.85 7.22 -17.37
C PHE A 220 -2.32 6.85 -17.61
N SER A 221 -2.60 6.26 -18.77
CA SER A 221 -3.90 5.70 -19.12
C SER A 221 -3.77 4.20 -19.28
N PHE A 222 -4.76 3.46 -18.79
CA PHE A 222 -4.89 2.04 -19.06
C PHE A 222 -6.13 1.84 -19.93
N THR A 223 -5.94 1.22 -21.09
CA THR A 223 -7.03 0.80 -21.97
C THR A 223 -6.96 -0.71 -22.07
N PRO A 224 -7.92 -1.45 -21.46
CA PRO A 224 -7.94 -2.90 -21.54
C PRO A 224 -8.13 -3.36 -22.98
N SER A 225 -7.56 -4.52 -23.32
CA SER A 225 -7.89 -5.20 -24.58
C SER A 225 -9.29 -5.83 -24.50
N GLU A 226 -9.87 -6.25 -25.62
CA GLU A 226 -11.17 -6.96 -25.63
C GLU A 226 -11.13 -8.29 -24.86
N GLU A 227 -9.96 -8.90 -24.70
CA GLU A 227 -9.78 -10.16 -23.97
C GLU A 227 -9.55 -9.95 -22.47
N THR A 228 -9.13 -8.75 -22.07
CA THR A 228 -8.78 -8.43 -20.68
C THR A 228 -10.02 -8.44 -19.80
N ARG A 229 -10.01 -9.27 -18.76
CA ARG A 229 -11.11 -9.27 -17.79
C ARG A 229 -10.97 -8.10 -16.82
N VAL A 230 -11.87 -7.14 -16.92
CA VAL A 230 -11.86 -5.94 -16.10
C VAL A 230 -12.80 -6.08 -14.91
N PHE A 231 -12.31 -5.71 -13.73
CA PHE A 231 -13.08 -5.57 -12.51
C PHE A 231 -12.99 -4.14 -11.97
N ASN A 232 -14.09 -3.68 -11.35
CA ASN A 232 -14.14 -2.43 -10.62
C ASN A 232 -14.35 -2.72 -9.14
N GLU A 233 -13.47 -2.19 -8.29
CA GLU A 233 -13.59 -2.24 -6.84
C GLU A 233 -14.25 -0.96 -6.32
N GLU A 234 -15.35 -1.12 -5.60
CA GLU A 234 -16.09 -0.04 -4.97
C GLU A 234 -16.47 -0.36 -3.53
N GLU A 235 -16.41 0.65 -2.67
CA GLU A 235 -16.99 0.57 -1.33
C GLU A 235 -18.42 1.09 -1.40
N ILE A 236 -19.38 0.24 -1.03
CA ILE A 236 -20.81 0.57 -1.05
C ILE A 236 -21.42 0.40 0.34
N VAL A 237 -22.61 0.97 0.53
CA VAL A 237 -23.42 0.72 1.72
C VAL A 237 -24.12 -0.64 1.62
N VAL A 238 -24.25 -1.34 2.74
CA VAL A 238 -24.76 -2.72 2.79
C VAL A 238 -26.16 -2.86 2.21
N LYS A 239 -27.00 -1.83 2.32
CA LYS A 239 -28.35 -1.82 1.74
C LYS A 239 -28.38 -1.94 0.21
N ASP A 240 -27.31 -1.54 -0.49
CA ASP A 240 -27.23 -1.55 -1.96
C ASP A 240 -26.60 -2.87 -2.48
N LEU A 241 -26.25 -3.80 -1.58
CA LEU A 241 -25.54 -5.04 -1.87
C LEU A 241 -26.33 -5.97 -2.81
N ALA A 242 -27.63 -6.10 -2.58
CA ALA A 242 -28.49 -6.99 -3.38
C ALA A 242 -28.59 -6.56 -4.84
N ASP A 243 -28.47 -5.26 -5.11
CA ASP A 243 -28.53 -4.70 -6.46
C ASP A 243 -27.17 -4.82 -7.21
N LYS A 244 -26.09 -5.15 -6.48
CA LYS A 244 -24.71 -5.10 -6.97
C LYS A 244 -24.06 -6.48 -7.13
N LEU A 245 -24.54 -7.50 -6.42
CA LEU A 245 -24.00 -8.85 -6.53
C LEU A 245 -24.78 -9.70 -7.54
N PRO A 246 -24.11 -10.51 -8.39
CA PRO A 246 -24.75 -11.46 -9.29
C PRO A 246 -25.27 -12.73 -8.59
N PHE A 247 -25.30 -12.74 -7.25
CA PHE A 247 -25.70 -13.88 -6.45
C PHE A 247 -26.36 -13.41 -5.16
N GLU A 248 -27.24 -14.25 -4.62
CA GLU A 248 -27.89 -13.99 -3.35
C GLU A 248 -26.91 -14.21 -2.19
N LEU A 249 -26.85 -13.25 -1.27
CA LEU A 249 -26.04 -13.33 -0.06
C LEU A 249 -26.87 -12.91 1.15
N SER A 250 -27.29 -13.88 1.96
CA SER A 250 -27.95 -13.62 3.23
C SER A 250 -26.94 -13.44 4.35
N LEU A 251 -26.98 -12.28 5.01
CA LEU A 251 -26.19 -11.99 6.22
C LEU A 251 -26.99 -12.22 7.51
N GLU A 252 -28.24 -12.69 7.41
CA GLU A 252 -29.18 -12.74 8.54
C GLU A 252 -28.62 -13.53 9.73
N GLN A 253 -28.08 -14.73 9.49
CA GLN A 253 -27.51 -15.58 10.55
C GLN A 253 -26.29 -14.94 11.23
N ILE A 254 -25.49 -14.17 10.48
CA ILE A 254 -24.34 -13.43 11.00
C ILE A 254 -24.82 -12.30 11.90
N THR A 255 -25.83 -11.55 11.45
CA THR A 255 -26.44 -10.45 12.20
C THR A 255 -27.17 -10.93 13.45
N GLN A 256 -27.91 -12.04 13.39
CA GLN A 256 -28.56 -12.67 14.55
C GLN A 256 -27.55 -13.06 15.64
N ARG A 257 -26.30 -13.39 15.27
CA ARG A 257 -25.21 -13.65 16.22
C ARG A 257 -24.54 -12.38 16.78
N GLY A 258 -25.03 -11.21 16.37
CA GLY A 258 -24.61 -9.90 16.84
C GLY A 258 -23.45 -9.28 16.06
N TYR A 259 -23.09 -9.84 14.89
CA TYR A 259 -22.08 -9.26 14.01
C TYR A 259 -22.74 -8.31 13.01
N VAL A 260 -22.26 -7.07 12.96
CA VAL A 260 -22.73 -6.06 12.02
C VAL A 260 -21.57 -5.55 11.16
N PRO A 261 -21.82 -5.17 9.89
CA PRO A 261 -20.82 -4.51 9.07
C PRO A 261 -20.29 -3.24 9.73
N ARG A 262 -18.96 -3.12 9.78
CA ARG A 262 -18.30 -1.93 10.27
C ARG A 262 -18.66 -0.76 9.36
N ASP A 263 -19.09 0.35 9.97
CA ASP A 263 -19.49 1.59 9.28
C ASP A 263 -20.62 1.42 8.24
N ASP A 264 -21.38 0.31 8.30
CA ASP A 264 -22.41 -0.07 7.32
C ASP A 264 -21.90 -0.16 5.86
N ARG A 265 -20.62 -0.54 5.70
CA ARG A 265 -19.97 -0.62 4.38
C ARG A 265 -19.44 -2.01 4.06
N VAL A 266 -19.36 -2.27 2.75
CA VAL A 266 -18.80 -3.48 2.15
C VAL A 266 -17.98 -3.10 0.93
N LEU A 267 -16.86 -3.79 0.75
CA LEU A 267 -16.03 -3.67 -0.44
C LEU A 267 -16.47 -4.73 -1.45
N ILE A 268 -16.86 -4.31 -2.65
CA ILE A 268 -17.23 -5.21 -3.75
C ILE A 268 -16.24 -5.03 -4.89
N THR A 269 -15.89 -6.12 -5.54
CA THR A 269 -15.18 -6.12 -6.81
C THR A 269 -15.99 -6.92 -7.82
N ALA A 270 -16.52 -6.26 -8.83
CA ALA A 270 -17.38 -6.85 -9.86
C ALA A 270 -16.82 -6.59 -11.25
N ASN A 271 -17.00 -7.53 -12.18
CA ASN A 271 -16.59 -7.34 -13.57
C ASN A 271 -17.56 -6.42 -14.33
N GLU A 272 -17.13 -5.92 -15.49
CA GLU A 272 -17.92 -5.00 -16.31
C GLU A 272 -19.26 -5.60 -16.77
N ASP A 273 -19.30 -6.90 -17.06
CA ASP A 273 -20.53 -7.61 -17.46
C ASP A 273 -21.48 -7.86 -16.27
N GLY A 274 -20.99 -7.69 -15.03
CA GLY A 274 -21.76 -7.88 -13.81
C GLY A 274 -22.12 -9.32 -13.47
N ASP A 275 -21.57 -10.33 -14.16
CA ASP A 275 -21.84 -11.75 -13.90
C ASP A 275 -20.83 -12.40 -12.93
N ARG A 276 -19.72 -11.72 -12.64
CA ARG A 276 -18.66 -12.16 -11.72
C ARG A 276 -18.38 -11.10 -10.67
N ALA A 277 -18.45 -11.48 -9.40
CA ALA A 277 -18.07 -10.60 -8.30
C ALA A 277 -17.52 -11.36 -7.10
N TYR A 278 -16.78 -10.62 -6.27
CA TYR A 278 -16.49 -11.00 -4.89
C TYR A 278 -16.66 -9.79 -3.97
N ALA A 279 -16.95 -10.05 -2.71
CA ALA A 279 -17.17 -9.07 -1.67
C ALA A 279 -16.35 -9.39 -0.42
N LEU A 280 -15.85 -8.33 0.23
CA LEU A 280 -15.16 -8.37 1.50
C LEU A 280 -15.93 -7.56 2.54
N PHE A 281 -16.35 -8.24 3.60
CA PHE A 281 -16.99 -7.62 4.76
C PHE A 281 -16.00 -7.57 5.92
N SER A 282 -15.97 -6.42 6.59
CA SER A 282 -15.39 -6.28 7.92
C SER A 282 -16.54 -6.19 8.91
N LEU A 283 -16.75 -7.24 9.69
CA LEU A 283 -17.86 -7.37 10.63
C LEU A 283 -17.33 -7.22 12.06
N GLU A 284 -18.09 -6.54 12.91
CA GLU A 284 -17.76 -6.36 14.31
C GLU A 284 -18.94 -6.70 15.20
N LYS A 285 -18.64 -7.18 16.41
CA LYS A 285 -19.61 -7.35 17.48
C LYS A 285 -19.23 -6.45 18.62
N LYS A 286 -20.18 -5.66 19.11
CA LYS A 286 -19.99 -4.70 20.21
C LYS A 286 -20.72 -5.14 21.47
N ASP A 287 -20.19 -4.75 22.63
CA ASP A 287 -20.90 -4.87 23.91
C ASP A 287 -21.93 -3.74 24.08
N SER A 288 -22.62 -3.71 25.23
CA SER A 288 -23.61 -2.69 25.56
C SER A 288 -23.03 -1.28 25.65
N ASP A 289 -21.72 -1.15 25.89
CA ASP A 289 -21.01 0.13 25.98
C ASP A 289 -20.46 0.57 24.60
N GLY A 290 -20.78 -0.17 23.54
CA GLY A 290 -20.34 0.12 22.18
C GLY A 290 -18.89 -0.27 21.88
N LYS A 291 -18.21 -1.00 22.78
CA LYS A 291 -16.83 -1.45 22.57
C LYS A 291 -16.81 -2.75 21.77
N GLN A 292 -15.87 -2.85 20.83
CA GLN A 292 -15.68 -4.06 20.04
C GLN A 292 -15.22 -5.22 20.92
N THR A 293 -15.96 -6.33 20.89
CA THR A 293 -15.66 -7.57 21.61
C THR A 293 -15.08 -8.64 20.70
N SER A 294 -15.47 -8.65 19.42
CA SER A 294 -14.94 -9.57 18.41
C SER A 294 -15.05 -8.97 17.00
N GLY A 295 -14.24 -9.49 16.09
CA GLY A 295 -14.24 -9.12 14.68
C GLY A 295 -14.26 -10.36 13.79
N MET A 296 -14.89 -10.24 12.63
CA MET A 296 -14.98 -11.28 11.62
C MET A 296 -14.73 -10.64 10.25
N SER A 297 -14.00 -11.33 9.39
CA SER A 297 -13.87 -10.94 7.99
C SER A 297 -14.51 -12.01 7.12
N LEU A 298 -15.53 -11.63 6.33
CA LEU A 298 -16.21 -12.53 5.41
C LEU A 298 -15.77 -12.20 3.99
N ARG A 299 -15.31 -13.20 3.25
CA ARG A 299 -15.00 -13.13 1.81
C ARG A 299 -15.93 -14.10 1.09
N VAL A 300 -16.63 -13.61 0.08
CA VAL A 300 -17.62 -14.40 -0.66
C VAL A 300 -17.69 -13.91 -2.09
N GLY A 301 -17.87 -14.82 -3.03
CA GLY A 301 -17.92 -14.49 -4.44
C GLY A 301 -18.16 -15.70 -5.32
N ASN A 302 -18.68 -15.46 -6.51
CA ASN A 302 -18.73 -16.44 -7.59
C ASN A 302 -17.50 -16.34 -8.52
N TYR A 303 -16.55 -15.47 -8.17
CA TYR A 303 -15.21 -15.36 -8.74
C TYR A 303 -14.17 -15.40 -7.62
N LEU A 304 -13.08 -16.13 -7.83
CA LEU A 304 -12.00 -16.23 -6.85
C LEU A 304 -10.91 -15.22 -7.19
N SER A 305 -10.77 -14.19 -6.35
CA SER A 305 -9.62 -13.29 -6.38
C SER A 305 -8.31 -14.06 -6.09
N PRO A 306 -7.13 -13.47 -6.37
CA PRO A 306 -5.85 -14.08 -6.00
C PRO A 306 -5.78 -14.45 -4.50
N ASP A 307 -6.19 -13.54 -3.60
CA ASP A 307 -6.29 -13.80 -2.15
C ASP A 307 -7.23 -14.98 -1.83
N MET A 308 -8.43 -15.00 -2.42
CA MET A 308 -9.37 -16.11 -2.20
C MET A 308 -8.82 -17.46 -2.67
N ASN A 309 -8.12 -17.49 -3.80
CA ASN A 309 -7.46 -18.70 -4.30
C ASN A 309 -6.35 -19.17 -3.36
N ARG A 310 -5.52 -18.27 -2.83
CA ARG A 310 -4.47 -18.63 -1.86
C ARG A 310 -5.04 -19.18 -0.57
N ARG A 311 -6.09 -18.55 -0.02
CA ARG A 311 -6.81 -19.04 1.17
C ARG A 311 -7.40 -20.42 0.96
N ARG A 312 -8.05 -20.63 -0.19
CA ARG A 312 -8.59 -21.94 -0.56
C ARG A 312 -7.50 -23.00 -0.62
N ALA A 313 -6.35 -22.69 -1.23
CA ALA A 313 -5.21 -23.61 -1.27
C ALA A 313 -4.70 -23.92 0.15
N LEU A 314 -4.55 -22.91 1.00
CA LEU A 314 -4.13 -23.08 2.39
C LEU A 314 -5.06 -24.02 3.16
N LEU A 315 -6.38 -23.83 3.05
CA LEU A 315 -7.39 -24.68 3.67
C LEU A 315 -7.38 -26.10 3.10
N ALA A 316 -7.16 -26.27 1.80
CA ALA A 316 -7.05 -27.59 1.18
C ALA A 316 -5.83 -28.36 1.70
N ASP A 317 -4.70 -27.67 1.89
CA ASP A 317 -3.45 -28.30 2.31
C ASP A 317 -3.37 -28.55 3.82
N ASN A 318 -3.95 -27.66 4.63
CA ASN A 318 -3.73 -27.65 6.09
C ASN A 318 -5.02 -27.67 6.93
N GLY A 319 -6.18 -27.54 6.31
CA GLY A 319 -7.46 -27.50 7.02
C GLY A 319 -7.99 -28.89 7.38
N GLU A 320 -8.58 -28.99 8.56
CA GLU A 320 -9.33 -30.16 9.01
C GLU A 320 -10.74 -30.13 8.41
N GLU A 321 -11.26 -31.29 8.00
CA GLU A 321 -12.63 -31.38 7.50
C GLU A 321 -13.63 -31.07 8.62
N THR A 322 -14.68 -30.32 8.28
CA THR A 322 -15.73 -29.95 9.22
C THR A 322 -17.09 -29.95 8.53
N ASP A 323 -18.12 -30.41 9.24
CA ASP A 323 -19.49 -30.42 8.73
C ASP A 323 -20.15 -29.05 8.97
N LEU A 324 -20.66 -28.45 7.90
CA LEU A 324 -21.35 -27.15 7.91
C LEU A 324 -22.84 -27.33 7.61
N GLY A 325 -23.44 -28.40 8.14
CA GLY A 325 -24.81 -28.80 7.82
C GLY A 325 -24.87 -29.53 6.48
N GLU A 326 -25.48 -28.90 5.47
CA GLU A 326 -25.63 -29.50 4.13
C GLU A 326 -24.35 -29.43 3.28
N ALA A 327 -23.35 -28.65 3.73
CA ALA A 327 -22.07 -28.50 3.06
C ALA A 327 -20.93 -29.12 3.88
N LYS A 328 -19.87 -29.55 3.19
CA LYS A 328 -18.58 -29.88 3.80
C LYS A 328 -17.65 -28.70 3.69
N GLY A 329 -17.07 -28.29 4.81
CA GLY A 329 -16.07 -27.23 4.85
C GLY A 329 -14.72 -27.74 5.33
N ARG A 330 -13.78 -26.81 5.39
CA ARG A 330 -12.51 -26.98 6.08
C ARG A 330 -12.30 -25.84 7.06
N ILE A 331 -11.69 -26.17 8.19
CA ILE A 331 -11.34 -25.21 9.23
C ILE A 331 -9.85 -25.29 9.53
N ILE A 332 -9.24 -24.15 9.79
CA ILE A 332 -7.85 -24.06 10.24
C ILE A 332 -7.72 -22.97 11.31
N ASP A 333 -6.88 -23.22 12.31
CA ASP A 333 -6.40 -22.16 13.20
C ASP A 333 -5.09 -21.58 12.66
N ARG A 334 -5.18 -20.43 11.99
CA ARG A 334 -4.02 -19.72 11.44
C ARG A 334 -3.08 -19.24 12.54
N GLY A 335 -3.58 -19.01 13.76
CA GLY A 335 -2.75 -18.70 14.92
C GLY A 335 -1.79 -19.84 15.27
N SER A 336 -2.24 -21.09 15.11
CA SER A 336 -1.42 -22.27 15.34
C SER A 336 -0.31 -22.45 14.31
N LEU A 337 -0.51 -22.02 13.05
CA LEU A 337 0.53 -22.00 12.02
C LEU A 337 1.69 -21.05 12.35
N LEU A 338 1.41 -20.04 13.19
CA LEU A 338 2.37 -18.99 13.57
C LEU A 338 2.90 -19.16 14.99
N LYS A 339 2.62 -20.31 15.64
CA LYS A 339 3.00 -20.54 17.04
C LYS A 339 4.48 -20.31 17.32
N ASP A 340 5.36 -20.66 16.37
CA ASP A 340 6.80 -20.52 16.52
C ASP A 340 7.30 -19.08 16.26
N GLY A 341 6.46 -18.23 15.66
CA GLY A 341 6.77 -16.83 15.32
C GLY A 341 6.09 -15.78 16.19
N ILE A 342 5.15 -16.17 17.06
CA ILE A 342 4.35 -15.25 17.89
C ILE A 342 4.49 -15.60 19.38
N PRO A 343 4.82 -14.63 20.26
CA PRO A 343 4.90 -14.84 21.70
C PRO A 343 3.57 -15.35 22.27
N GLU A 344 3.64 -16.27 23.23
CA GLU A 344 2.45 -16.90 23.84
C GLU A 344 1.48 -15.89 24.44
N SER A 345 1.99 -14.79 25.01
CA SER A 345 1.19 -13.70 25.60
C SER A 345 0.29 -12.96 24.61
N VAL A 346 0.55 -13.07 23.31
CA VAL A 346 -0.24 -12.43 22.25
C VAL A 346 -0.82 -13.43 21.26
N ARG A 347 -0.62 -14.74 21.47
CA ARG A 347 -1.28 -15.78 20.67
C ARG A 347 -2.78 -15.67 20.84
N ARG A 348 -3.50 -15.74 19.72
CA ARG A 348 -4.96 -15.79 19.66
C ARG A 348 -5.33 -16.82 18.61
N SER A 349 -6.38 -17.58 18.87
CA SER A 349 -6.96 -18.43 17.83
C SER A 349 -7.52 -17.55 16.73
N LEU A 350 -7.07 -17.80 15.50
CA LEU A 350 -7.57 -17.14 14.30
C LEU A 350 -8.11 -18.23 13.39
N LEU A 351 -9.39 -18.50 13.58
CA LEU A 351 -10.09 -19.56 12.87
C LEU A 351 -10.48 -19.04 11.48
N GLU A 352 -10.02 -19.72 10.46
CA GLU A 352 -10.49 -19.54 9.08
C GLU A 352 -11.30 -20.78 8.67
N ILE A 353 -12.48 -20.53 8.11
CA ILE A 353 -13.39 -21.56 7.62
C ILE A 353 -13.69 -21.25 6.17
N GLY A 354 -13.65 -22.26 5.31
CA GLY A 354 -14.02 -22.12 3.90
C GLY A 354 -14.73 -23.37 3.38
N TRP A 355 -15.64 -23.15 2.45
CA TRP A 355 -16.42 -24.17 1.75
C TRP A 355 -16.76 -23.66 0.35
N GLN A 356 -17.20 -24.57 -0.54
CA GLN A 356 -17.63 -24.24 -1.90
C GLN A 356 -19.05 -24.72 -2.13
#